data_AF-A0AAU8URX1-F1
#
_entry.id   AF-A0AAU8URX1-F1
#
_cell.length_a   1.000
_cell.length_b   1.000
_cell.length_c   1.000
_cell.angle_alpha   90.00
_cell.angle_beta   90.00
_cell.angle_gamma   90.00
#
_symmetry.space_group_name_H-M   'P 1'
#
loop_
_entity.id
_entity.type
_entity.pdbx_description
1 polymer ?
#
loop_
_entity_poly.entity_id
_entity_poly.type
_entity_poly.pdbx_seq_one_letter_code
_entity_poly.pdbx_strand_id
1 'polypeptide(L)'
;MKTKIFLTGITVLLTVFIQAQTQSAYNEKLAKELGADKYGMKKYMFIILKSGKTELTDKAKRAELIKGHLTNIGKLAEAGKLIVAGPFLEKNDKNYRGVFILNSDNKEEAETLLKSDPAIASGIFDVEIYPWYGSAALPTYLENHKKIVKENP
;
A
#
# COMPACT_ATOMS: atom_id res chain seq x y z
N MET A 1 -26.17 56.10 -21.60
CA MET A 1 -24.83 55.83 -21.02
C MET A 1 -24.86 55.03 -19.71
N LYS A 2 -25.86 55.18 -18.83
CA LYS A 2 -25.90 54.49 -17.52
C LYS A 2 -26.09 52.96 -17.60
N THR A 3 -26.81 52.45 -18.60
CA THR A 3 -27.07 51.01 -18.76
C THR A 3 -25.86 50.21 -19.25
N LYS A 4 -24.95 50.83 -20.01
CA LYS A 4 -23.71 50.18 -20.48
C LYS A 4 -22.69 49.99 -19.36
N ILE A 5 -22.68 50.87 -18.36
CA ILE A 5 -21.80 50.80 -17.18
C ILE A 5 -22.26 49.68 -16.22
N PHE A 6 -23.57 49.44 -16.14
CA PHE A 6 -24.14 48.38 -15.31
C PHE A 6 -23.86 46.98 -15.86
N LEU A 7 -23.84 46.82 -17.19
CA LEU A 7 -23.56 45.54 -17.84
C LEU A 7 -22.09 45.14 -17.69
N THR A 8 -21.14 46.08 -17.80
CA THR A 8 -19.70 45.81 -17.57
C THR A 8 -19.38 45.49 -16.10
N GLY A 9 -20.08 46.10 -15.13
CA GLY A 9 -19.91 45.79 -13.70
C GLY A 9 -20.29 44.35 -13.34
N ILE A 10 -21.35 43.82 -13.96
CA ILE A 10 -21.80 42.43 -13.76
C ILE A 10 -20.82 41.44 -14.39
N THR A 11 -20.26 41.74 -15.57
CA THR A 11 -19.28 40.84 -16.23
C THR A 11 -17.96 40.75 -15.44
N VAL A 12 -17.50 41.86 -14.87
CA VAL A 12 -16.28 41.88 -14.03
C VAL A 12 -16.49 41.10 -12.72
N LEU A 13 -17.65 41.22 -12.07
CA LEU A 13 -17.96 40.42 -10.88
C LEU A 13 -18.00 38.91 -11.17
N LEU A 14 -18.57 38.49 -12.30
CA LEU A 14 -18.60 37.08 -12.69
C LEU A 14 -17.20 36.50 -12.94
N THR A 15 -16.27 37.27 -13.50
CA THR A 15 -14.89 36.78 -13.72
C THR A 15 -14.09 36.58 -12.43
N VAL A 16 -14.31 37.42 -11.41
CA VAL A 16 -13.60 37.30 -10.11
C VAL A 16 -14.11 36.07 -9.32
N PHE A 17 -15.39 35.69 -9.46
CA PHE A 17 -15.94 34.47 -8.86
C PHE A 17 -15.38 33.18 -9.49
N ILE A 18 -15.11 33.16 -10.79
CA ILE A 18 -14.51 32.00 -11.47
C ILE A 18 -13.06 31.79 -11.00
N GLN A 19 -12.31 32.88 -10.79
CA GLN A 19 -10.92 32.83 -10.32
C GLN A 19 -10.80 32.44 -8.83
N ALA A 20 -11.82 32.70 -8.02
CA ALA A 20 -11.88 32.26 -6.62
C ALA A 20 -12.23 30.77 -6.46
N GLN A 21 -12.81 30.13 -7.49
CA GLN A 21 -13.17 28.70 -7.46
C GLN A 21 -12.04 27.74 -7.81
N THR A 22 -10.85 28.22 -8.18
CA THR A 22 -9.66 27.37 -8.23
C THR A 22 -9.04 27.22 -6.84
N GLN A 23 -9.82 26.69 -5.89
CA GLN A 23 -9.25 26.10 -4.69
C GLN A 23 -8.41 24.91 -5.17
N SER A 24 -7.10 24.97 -4.96
CA SER A 24 -6.16 23.92 -5.38
C SER A 24 -6.72 22.55 -4.99
N ALA A 25 -6.78 21.62 -5.95
CA ALA A 25 -7.15 20.22 -5.71
C ALA A 25 -6.19 19.48 -4.73
N TYR A 26 -5.12 20.16 -4.31
CA TYR A 26 -4.13 19.67 -3.36
C TYR A 26 -4.62 19.78 -1.90
N ASN A 27 -4.63 18.64 -1.21
CA ASN A 27 -4.90 18.56 0.23
C ASN A 27 -3.59 18.39 1.00
N GLU A 28 -3.04 19.50 1.50
CA GLU A 28 -1.74 19.52 2.23
C GLU A 28 -1.75 18.68 3.50
N LYS A 29 -2.84 18.74 4.28
CA LYS A 29 -3.00 17.96 5.52
C LYS A 29 -2.92 16.47 5.22
N LEU A 30 -3.66 16.00 4.22
CA LEU A 30 -3.66 14.60 3.81
C LEU A 30 -2.29 14.17 3.25
N ALA A 31 -1.65 15.02 2.44
CA ALA A 31 -0.31 14.74 1.91
C ALA A 31 0.70 14.54 3.05
N LYS A 32 0.67 15.42 4.06
CA LYS A 32 1.54 15.31 5.24
C LYS A 32 1.22 14.06 6.08
N GLU A 33 -0.06 13.76 6.32
CA GLU A 33 -0.49 12.58 7.08
C GLU A 33 -0.05 11.26 6.40
N LEU A 34 -0.09 11.21 5.07
CA LEU A 34 0.32 10.03 4.31
C LEU A 34 1.84 9.93 4.10
N GLY A 35 2.59 11.00 4.41
CA GLY A 35 4.03 11.10 4.15
C GLY A 35 4.35 11.25 2.66
N ALA A 36 3.47 11.91 1.91
CA ALA A 36 3.63 12.12 0.48
C ALA A 36 4.67 13.22 0.20
N ASP A 37 5.47 13.01 -0.84
CA ASP A 37 6.26 14.05 -1.46
C ASP A 37 5.40 14.97 -2.35
N LYS A 38 6.04 15.90 -3.06
CA LYS A 38 5.36 16.86 -3.95
C LYS A 38 4.58 16.21 -5.11
N TYR A 39 4.81 14.93 -5.39
CA TYR A 39 4.11 14.17 -6.43
C TYR A 39 2.99 13.28 -5.87
N GLY A 40 2.75 13.29 -4.55
CA GLY A 40 1.77 12.40 -3.93
C GLY A 40 2.32 11.00 -3.65
N MET A 41 3.64 10.83 -3.67
CA MET A 41 4.30 9.52 -3.66
C MET A 41 5.21 9.37 -2.44
N LYS A 42 5.59 8.14 -2.10
CA LYS A 42 6.61 7.86 -1.09
C LYS A 42 7.33 6.54 -1.34
N LYS A 43 8.39 6.32 -0.56
CA LYS A 43 9.15 5.07 -0.57
C LYS A 43 8.39 3.98 0.21
N TYR A 44 8.41 2.77 -0.33
CA TYR A 44 7.98 1.51 0.26
C TYR A 44 9.05 0.47 0.01
N MET A 45 8.91 -0.70 0.62
CA MET A 45 9.64 -1.91 0.22
C MET A 45 8.68 -2.83 -0.53
N PHE A 46 9.03 -3.16 -1.78
CA PHE A 46 8.33 -4.12 -2.61
C PHE A 46 9.01 -5.49 -2.49
N ILE A 47 8.23 -6.50 -2.12
CA ILE A 47 8.74 -7.83 -1.82
C ILE A 47 8.13 -8.80 -2.82
N ILE A 48 8.98 -9.61 -3.45
CA ILE A 48 8.57 -10.82 -4.12
C ILE A 48 8.80 -12.00 -3.17
N LEU A 49 7.72 -12.69 -2.82
CA LEU A 49 7.77 -13.95 -2.09
C LEU A 49 7.99 -15.09 -3.07
N LYS A 50 8.93 -15.99 -2.79
CA LYS A 50 9.29 -17.14 -3.63
C LYS A 50 9.25 -18.44 -2.84
N SER A 51 9.21 -19.58 -3.53
CA SER A 51 9.51 -20.86 -2.89
C SER A 51 10.94 -20.82 -2.34
N GLY A 52 11.10 -21.13 -1.05
CA GLY A 52 12.40 -21.26 -0.41
C GLY A 52 13.01 -22.64 -0.62
N LYS A 53 14.17 -22.87 0.00
CA LYS A 53 14.94 -24.13 -0.13
C LYS A 53 14.50 -25.22 0.84
N THR A 54 13.73 -24.87 1.87
CA THR A 54 13.27 -25.83 2.87
C THR A 54 12.08 -26.62 2.34
N GLU A 55 12.30 -27.90 2.06
CA GLU A 55 11.21 -28.84 1.82
C GLU A 55 10.74 -29.45 3.14
N LEU A 56 9.45 -29.30 3.44
CA LEU A 56 8.80 -29.86 4.63
C LEU A 56 7.84 -30.96 4.19
N THR A 57 8.25 -32.21 4.44
CA THR A 57 7.46 -33.42 4.14
C THR A 57 6.36 -33.67 5.17
N ASP A 58 6.53 -33.16 6.40
CA ASP A 58 5.48 -33.16 7.42
C ASP A 58 4.38 -32.14 7.07
N LYS A 59 3.22 -32.68 6.69
CA LYS A 59 2.04 -31.90 6.33
C LYS A 59 1.46 -31.11 7.50
N ALA A 60 1.47 -31.67 8.71
CA ALA A 60 0.94 -31.00 9.89
C ALA A 60 1.81 -29.80 10.25
N LYS A 61 3.13 -29.98 10.25
CA LYS A 61 4.06 -28.86 10.51
C LYS A 61 3.98 -27.79 9.44
N ARG A 62 3.85 -28.18 8.16
CA ARG A 62 3.66 -27.22 7.06
C ARG A 62 2.38 -26.40 7.25
N ALA A 63 1.26 -27.04 7.60
CA ALA A 63 0.00 -26.35 7.83
C ALA A 63 0.09 -25.34 9.00
N GLU A 64 0.76 -25.71 10.10
CA GLU A 64 1.02 -24.82 11.23
C GLU A 64 1.78 -23.55 10.80
N LEU A 65 2.87 -23.71 10.03
CA LEU A 65 3.70 -22.60 9.56
C LEU A 65 2.94 -21.68 8.59
N ILE A 66 2.13 -22.25 7.68
CA ILE A 66 1.30 -21.45 6.76
C ILE A 66 0.18 -20.73 7.51
N LYS A 67 -0.42 -21.34 8.54
CA LYS A 67 -1.36 -20.63 9.42
C LYS A 67 -0.68 -19.45 10.11
N GLY A 68 0.54 -19.66 10.63
CA GLY A 68 1.34 -18.60 11.24
C GLY A 68 1.68 -17.47 10.26
N HIS A 69 1.95 -17.79 9.00
CA HIS A 69 2.16 -16.82 7.92
C HIS A 69 0.92 -15.91 7.71
N LEU A 70 -0.27 -16.49 7.60
CA LEU A 70 -1.53 -15.73 7.46
C LEU A 70 -1.80 -14.84 8.70
N THR A 71 -1.58 -15.37 9.91
CA THR A 71 -1.69 -14.58 11.14
C THR A 71 -0.70 -13.40 11.15
N ASN A 72 0.53 -13.60 10.70
CA ASN A 72 1.53 -12.52 10.64
C ASN A 72 1.15 -11.45 9.61
N ILE A 73 0.59 -11.84 8.46
CA ILE A 73 0.03 -10.89 7.47
C ILE A 73 -1.02 -10.00 8.13
N GLY A 74 -1.99 -10.59 8.84
CA GLY A 74 -3.03 -9.84 9.55
C GLY A 74 -2.45 -8.85 10.56
N LYS A 75 -1.53 -9.32 11.42
CA LYS A 75 -0.84 -8.48 12.41
C LYS A 75 -0.11 -7.29 11.78
N LEU A 76 0.62 -7.52 10.68
CA LEU A 76 1.37 -6.45 10.01
C LEU A 76 0.46 -5.47 9.26
N ALA A 77 -0.67 -5.95 8.72
CA ALA A 77 -1.67 -5.10 8.10
C ALA A 77 -2.37 -4.21 9.13
N GLU A 78 -2.75 -4.76 10.29
CA GLU A 78 -3.32 -4.01 11.41
C GLU A 78 -2.35 -2.94 11.94
N ALA A 79 -1.05 -3.25 11.98
CA ALA A 79 0.00 -2.31 12.38
C ALA A 79 0.33 -1.26 11.30
N GLY A 80 -0.31 -1.30 10.12
CA GLY A 80 -0.01 -0.40 9.00
C GLY A 80 1.38 -0.59 8.39
N LYS A 81 2.02 -1.72 8.66
CA LYS A 81 3.35 -2.10 8.16
C LYS A 81 3.28 -2.90 6.87
N LEU A 82 2.21 -3.63 6.63
CA LEU A 82 1.93 -4.34 5.39
C LEU A 82 0.74 -3.70 4.68
N ILE A 83 0.99 -3.09 3.52
CA ILE A 83 0.01 -2.29 2.77
C ILE A 83 -0.71 -3.12 1.72
N VAL A 84 0.00 -4.02 1.06
CA VAL A 84 -0.56 -4.96 0.08
C VAL A 84 0.00 -6.33 0.35
N ALA A 85 -0.86 -7.35 0.33
CA ALA A 85 -0.46 -8.74 0.36
C ALA A 85 -1.37 -9.57 -0.55
N GLY A 86 -0.78 -10.44 -1.36
CA GLY A 86 -1.56 -11.35 -2.19
C GLY A 86 -0.70 -12.41 -2.89
N PRO A 87 -1.24 -13.63 -3.07
CA PRO A 87 -0.56 -14.66 -3.83
C PRO A 87 -0.64 -14.39 -5.34
N PHE A 88 0.32 -14.90 -6.10
CA PHE A 88 0.11 -15.10 -7.53
C PHE A 88 -0.92 -16.23 -7.73
N LEU A 89 -1.89 -16.00 -8.62
CA LEU A 89 -2.97 -16.96 -8.88
C LEU A 89 -2.49 -18.23 -9.59
N GLU A 90 -1.42 -18.11 -10.37
CA GLU A 90 -0.87 -19.19 -11.17
C GLU A 90 0.58 -19.48 -10.80
N LYS A 91 0.99 -20.73 -11.05
CA LYS A 91 2.41 -21.07 -11.02
C LYS A 91 3.11 -20.35 -12.18
N ASN A 92 4.31 -19.88 -11.92
CA ASN A 92 5.16 -19.20 -12.89
C ASN A 92 6.55 -19.84 -12.90
N ASP A 93 7.29 -19.62 -13.98
CA ASP A 93 8.65 -20.15 -14.19
C ASP A 93 9.67 -19.60 -13.17
N LYS A 94 9.37 -18.49 -12.49
CA LYS A 94 10.21 -17.87 -11.48
C LYS A 94 10.00 -18.40 -10.06
N ASN A 95 9.07 -19.34 -9.87
CA ASN A 95 8.66 -19.85 -8.55
C ASN A 95 8.16 -18.77 -7.59
N TYR A 96 7.62 -17.67 -8.12
CA TYR A 96 7.03 -16.61 -7.31
C TYR A 96 5.70 -17.08 -6.72
N ARG A 97 5.48 -16.72 -5.46
CA ARG A 97 4.36 -17.16 -4.62
C ARG A 97 3.41 -16.02 -4.28
N GLY A 98 3.93 -14.82 -4.11
CA GLY A 98 3.12 -13.64 -3.82
C GLY A 98 3.92 -12.35 -3.81
N VAL A 99 3.21 -11.27 -3.53
CA VAL A 99 3.74 -9.91 -3.46
C VAL A 99 3.38 -9.31 -2.12
N PHE A 100 4.34 -8.65 -1.46
CA PHE A 100 4.06 -7.70 -0.38
C PHE A 100 4.51 -6.29 -0.74
N ILE A 101 3.79 -5.30 -0.21
CA ILE A 101 4.27 -3.90 -0.14
C ILE A 101 4.33 -3.52 1.34
N LEU A 102 5.54 -3.35 1.86
CA LEU A 102 5.77 -2.92 3.24
C LEU A 102 5.94 -1.41 3.34
N ASN A 103 5.31 -0.82 4.34
CA ASN A 103 5.51 0.57 4.75
C ASN A 103 6.70 0.64 5.72
N SER A 104 7.89 0.73 5.13
CA SER A 104 9.18 0.70 5.80
C SER A 104 10.17 1.62 5.08
N ASP A 105 11.07 2.24 5.83
CA ASP A 105 11.98 3.27 5.33
C ASP A 105 13.19 2.68 4.60
N ASN A 106 13.59 1.47 4.98
CA ASN A 106 14.80 0.80 4.50
C ASN A 106 14.67 -0.73 4.48
N LYS A 107 15.70 -1.39 3.96
CA LYS A 107 15.69 -2.84 3.77
C LYS A 107 15.82 -3.58 5.10
N GLU A 108 16.56 -3.04 6.05
CA GLU A 108 16.84 -3.65 7.35
C GLU A 108 15.56 -3.77 8.21
N GLU A 109 14.73 -2.72 8.22
CA GLU A 109 13.42 -2.75 8.86
C GLU A 109 12.49 -3.75 8.14
N ALA A 110 12.45 -3.75 6.81
CA ALA A 110 11.68 -4.74 6.06
C ALA A 110 12.11 -6.19 6.35
N GLU A 111 13.40 -6.48 6.40
CA GLU A 111 13.91 -7.79 6.80
C GLU A 111 13.48 -8.17 8.22
N THR A 112 13.44 -7.21 9.15
CA THR A 112 12.99 -7.43 10.52
C THR A 112 11.51 -7.79 10.57
N LEU A 113 10.67 -7.09 9.80
CA LEU A 113 9.24 -7.38 9.66
C LEU A 113 8.99 -8.74 9.01
N LEU A 114 9.78 -9.11 7.99
CA LEU A 114 9.65 -10.40 7.31
C LEU A 114 10.12 -11.58 8.17
N LYS A 115 11.11 -11.39 9.05
CA LYS A 115 11.59 -12.42 9.98
C LYS A 115 10.56 -12.82 11.04
N SER A 116 9.52 -12.01 11.29
CA SER A 116 8.43 -12.42 12.19
C SER A 116 7.48 -13.43 11.56
N ASP A 117 7.60 -13.66 10.25
CA ASP A 117 6.81 -14.65 9.54
C ASP A 117 7.43 -16.05 9.69
N PRO A 118 6.71 -17.03 10.28
CA PRO A 118 7.26 -18.36 10.50
C PRO A 118 7.52 -19.14 9.21
N ALA A 119 6.79 -18.86 8.12
CA ALA A 119 7.05 -19.52 6.84
C ALA A 119 8.31 -18.97 6.15
N ILE A 120 8.63 -17.69 6.36
CA ILE A 120 9.90 -17.10 5.89
C ILE A 120 11.04 -17.56 6.80
N ALA A 121 10.88 -17.48 8.13
CA ALA A 121 11.90 -17.86 9.10
C ALA A 121 12.30 -19.35 9.01
N SER A 122 11.37 -20.22 8.64
CA SER A 122 11.64 -21.65 8.39
C SER A 122 12.22 -21.95 6.99
N GLY A 123 12.30 -20.96 6.11
CA GLY A 123 12.79 -21.12 4.74
C GLY A 123 11.83 -21.84 3.79
N ILE A 124 10.54 -21.99 4.15
CA ILE A 124 9.49 -22.42 3.20
C ILE A 124 9.33 -21.36 2.11
N PHE A 125 9.41 -20.10 2.51
CA PHE A 125 9.44 -18.97 1.61
C PHE A 125 10.78 -18.24 1.69
N ASP A 126 11.21 -17.75 0.53
CA ASP A 126 12.33 -16.83 0.38
C ASP A 126 11.80 -15.49 -0.15
N VAL A 127 12.59 -14.43 -0.02
CA VAL A 127 12.17 -13.06 -0.36
C VAL A 127 13.21 -12.33 -1.19
N GLU A 128 12.73 -11.56 -2.17
CA GLU A 128 13.50 -10.51 -2.82
C GLU A 128 12.92 -9.16 -2.39
N ILE A 129 13.78 -8.21 -1.99
CA ILE A 129 13.35 -6.92 -1.44
C ILE A 129 13.90 -5.80 -2.33
N TYR A 130 13.00 -4.93 -2.79
CA TYR A 130 13.30 -3.80 -3.65
C TYR A 130 12.73 -2.50 -3.06
N PRO A 131 13.53 -1.43 -2.90
CA PRO A 131 12.99 -0.11 -2.66
C PRO A 131 12.07 0.28 -3.82
N TRP A 132 10.85 0.67 -3.50
CA TRP A 132 9.83 0.99 -4.49
C TRP A 132 9.21 2.36 -4.22
N TYR A 133 8.98 3.12 -5.28
CA TYR A 133 8.37 4.43 -5.23
C TYR A 133 6.92 4.34 -5.70
N GLY A 134 5.99 4.50 -4.77
CA GLY A 134 4.57 4.26 -4.98
C GLY A 134 3.70 5.37 -4.42
N SER A 135 2.41 5.35 -4.76
CA SER A 135 1.45 6.35 -4.25
C SER A 135 1.38 6.31 -2.74
N ALA A 136 1.57 7.46 -2.08
CA ALA A 136 1.41 7.58 -0.64
C ALA A 136 -0.02 7.28 -0.17
N ALA A 137 -0.99 7.34 -1.09
CA ALA A 137 -2.38 7.01 -0.84
C ALA A 137 -2.68 5.51 -0.77
N LEU A 138 -1.73 4.61 -1.09
CA LEU A 138 -1.97 3.17 -1.05
C LEU A 138 -2.60 2.67 0.26
N PRO A 139 -2.14 3.05 1.47
CA PRO A 139 -2.73 2.56 2.72
C PRO A 139 -4.22 2.90 2.89
N THR A 140 -4.74 3.90 2.17
CA THR A 140 -6.14 4.34 2.31
C THR A 140 -7.14 3.27 1.87
N TYR A 141 -6.76 2.34 0.98
CA TYR A 141 -7.66 1.27 0.58
C TYR A 141 -7.93 0.27 1.71
N LEU A 142 -7.03 0.14 2.70
CA LEU A 142 -7.16 -0.81 3.81
C LEU A 142 -8.47 -0.61 4.58
N GLU A 143 -8.90 0.64 4.76
CA GLU A 143 -10.18 0.96 5.40
C GLU A 143 -11.39 0.52 4.57
N ASN A 144 -11.28 0.56 3.25
CA ASN A 144 -12.33 0.05 2.37
C ASN A 144 -12.28 -1.48 2.29
N HIS A 145 -11.09 -2.08 2.32
CA HIS A 145 -10.91 -3.53 2.37
C HIS A 145 -11.65 -4.13 3.57
N LYS A 146 -11.51 -3.54 4.77
CA LYS A 146 -12.23 -3.97 5.98
C LYS A 146 -13.76 -4.02 5.80
N LYS A 147 -14.33 -3.15 4.95
CA LYS A 147 -15.79 -3.08 4.70
C LYS A 147 -16.29 -4.13 3.72
N ILE A 148 -15.40 -4.71 2.90
CA ILE A 148 -15.76 -5.70 1.87
C ILE A 148 -15.32 -7.12 2.25
N VAL A 149 -14.58 -7.28 3.35
CA VAL A 149 -14.23 -8.58 3.92
C VAL A 149 -15.46 -9.16 4.61
N LYS A 150 -15.90 -10.33 4.14
CA LYS A 150 -16.96 -11.11 4.79
C LYS A 150 -16.40 -12.13 5.79
N GLU A 151 -15.23 -12.68 5.47
CA GLU A 151 -14.52 -13.69 6.26
C GLU A 151 -13.02 -13.51 6.03
N ASN A 152 -12.23 -13.69 7.08
CA ASN A 152 -10.78 -13.66 6.98
C ASN A 152 -10.28 -15.01 6.42
N PRO A 153 -9.39 -14.98 5.41
CA PRO A 153 -8.83 -16.20 4.82
C PRO A 153 -7.94 -16.99 5.78
#